data_AF-A0A8S4N2Q3-F1
#
_entry.id   AF-A0A8S4N2Q3-F1
#
_cell.length_a   1.000
_cell.length_b   1.000
_cell.length_c   1.000
_cell.angle_alpha   90.00
_cell.angle_beta   90.00
_cell.angle_gamma   90.00
#
_symmetry.space_group_name_H-M   'P 1'
#
loop_
_entity.id
_entity.type
_entity.pdbx_description
1 polymer ?
#
loop_
_entity_poly.entity_id
_entity_poly.type
_entity_poly.pdbx_seq_one_letter_code
_entity_poly.pdbx_strand_id
1 'polypeptide(L)'
;GLQCIELKSRETKFWRHQKDKPRTYLATIEAIYYFQLEYHQSFVPSEYTGQYDDLLFFFVFMYGTIKELYDGGKQLKAYSSPETDKNKAEAYMLLIDKD
;
A
#
# COMPACT_ATOMS: atom_id res chain seq x y z
N GLY A 1 11.80 19.30 22.74
CA GLY A 1 11.86 18.67 21.40
C GLY A 1 10.54 18.88 20.70
N LEU A 2 10.51 18.79 19.37
CA LEU A 2 9.26 18.79 18.60
C LEU A 2 8.46 17.53 18.92
N GLN A 3 7.15 17.67 19.08
CA GLN A 3 6.26 16.54 19.28
C GLN A 3 6.11 15.79 17.96
N CYS A 4 6.47 14.52 17.92
CA CYS A 4 6.39 13.66 16.75
C CYS A 4 5.34 12.58 16.97
N ILE A 5 4.61 12.25 15.90
CA ILE A 5 3.69 11.12 15.87
C ILE A 5 4.30 10.09 14.92
N GLU A 6 4.36 8.83 15.36
CA GLU A 6 4.82 7.71 14.56
C GLU A 6 3.66 6.74 14.38
N LEU A 7 3.46 6.26 13.15
CA LEU A 7 2.52 5.17 12.87
C LEU A 7 3.02 3.88 13.50
N LYS A 8 2.10 2.98 13.85
CA LYS A 8 2.53 1.63 14.24
C LYS A 8 3.31 0.98 13.10
N SER A 9 4.35 0.22 13.43
CA SER A 9 5.20 -0.43 12.43
C SER A 9 4.36 -1.29 11.49
N ARG A 10 4.40 -0.98 10.20
CA ARG A 10 3.66 -1.67 9.13
C ARG A 10 4.62 -2.03 8.02
N GLU A 11 4.41 -3.17 7.38
CA GLU A 11 5.16 -3.51 6.19
C GLU A 11 4.45 -2.98 4.94
N THR A 12 5.20 -2.30 4.07
CA THR A 12 4.71 -1.89 2.75
C THR A 12 4.28 -3.11 1.93
N LYS A 13 3.16 -2.93 1.23
CA LYS A 13 2.66 -3.81 0.18
C LYS A 13 2.83 -3.14 -1.20
N PHE A 14 3.51 -2.00 -1.28
CA PHE A 14 3.93 -1.44 -2.55
C PHE A 14 4.73 -2.48 -3.33
N TRP A 15 4.29 -2.72 -4.57
CA TRP A 15 4.75 -3.85 -5.38
C TRP A 15 6.10 -3.60 -6.07
N ARG A 16 6.58 -2.35 -6.05
CA ARG A 16 7.89 -2.01 -6.62
C ARG A 16 8.97 -2.20 -5.58
N HIS A 17 10.05 -2.85 -5.99
CA HIS A 17 11.23 -3.00 -5.15
C HIS A 17 11.83 -1.63 -4.81
N GLN A 18 12.01 -1.35 -3.51
CA GLN A 18 12.71 -0.18 -3.03
C GLN A 18 14.12 -0.57 -2.58
N LYS A 19 15.10 -0.32 -3.44
CA LYS A 19 16.50 -0.69 -3.19
C LYS A 19 17.02 -0.04 -1.91
N ASP A 20 17.66 -0.84 -1.05
CA ASP A 20 18.28 -0.41 0.21
C ASP A 20 17.31 0.25 1.21
N LYS A 21 15.99 0.03 1.05
CA LYS A 21 14.97 0.49 1.99
C LYS A 21 14.35 -0.70 2.72
N PRO A 22 14.19 -0.63 4.06
CA PRO A 22 13.51 -1.69 4.78
C PRO A 22 12.03 -1.69 4.42
N ARG A 23 11.39 -2.85 4.54
CA ARG A 23 9.96 -3.01 4.23
C ARG A 23 9.03 -2.24 5.17
N THR A 24 9.54 -1.68 6.26
CA THR A 24 8.79 -0.80 7.15
C THR A 24 8.60 0.61 6.58
N TYR A 25 9.25 0.94 5.46
CA TYR A 25 9.13 2.24 4.83
C TYR A 25 7.94 2.21 3.88
N LEU A 26 6.83 2.76 4.36
CA LEU A 26 5.62 2.92 3.59
C LEU A 26 5.82 3.90 2.43
N ALA A 27 5.20 3.62 1.30
CA ALA A 27 5.01 4.63 0.29
C ALA A 27 4.14 5.78 0.83
N THR A 28 4.27 6.97 0.26
CA THR A 28 3.56 8.17 0.74
C THR A 28 2.06 7.94 0.90
N ILE A 29 1.42 7.27 -0.05
CA ILE A 29 -0.03 7.03 0.03
C ILE A 29 -0.40 5.96 1.05
N GLU A 30 0.44 4.94 1.27
CA GLU A 30 0.24 3.97 2.36
C GLU A 30 0.37 4.67 3.71
N ALA A 31 1.33 5.59 3.86
CA ALA A 31 1.48 6.38 5.07
C ALA A 31 0.24 7.26 5.34
N ILE A 32 -0.31 7.90 4.32
CA ILE A 32 -1.55 8.68 4.44
C ILE A 32 -2.73 7.77 4.80
N TYR A 33 -2.89 6.64 4.12
CA TYR A 33 -3.96 5.67 4.38
C TYR A 33 -3.91 5.14 5.81
N TYR A 34 -2.75 4.65 6.27
CA TYR A 34 -2.62 4.11 7.63
C TYR A 34 -2.75 5.19 8.70
N PHE A 35 -2.36 6.43 8.42
CA PHE A 35 -2.63 7.55 9.31
C PHE A 35 -4.14 7.77 9.49
N GLN A 36 -4.90 7.82 8.39
CA GLN A 36 -6.36 8.01 8.47
C GLN A 36 -7.05 6.83 9.15
N LEU A 37 -6.62 5.59 8.85
CA LEU A 37 -7.15 4.40 9.49
C LEU A 37 -6.90 4.40 11.01
N GLU A 38 -5.67 4.68 11.46
CA GLU A 38 -5.33 4.71 12.88
C GLU A 38 -6.01 5.88 13.60
N TYR A 39 -6.15 7.03 12.94
CA TYR A 39 -6.92 8.15 13.45
C TYR A 39 -8.39 7.79 13.66
N HIS A 40 -9.04 7.18 12.66
CA HIS A 40 -10.44 6.77 12.75
C HIS A 40 -10.65 5.77 13.88
N GLN A 41 -9.81 4.74 13.95
CA GLN A 41 -9.88 3.72 15.00
C GLN A 41 -9.68 4.29 16.42
N SER A 42 -8.98 5.40 16.55
CA SER A 42 -8.66 5.99 17.87
C SER A 42 -9.65 7.07 18.30
N PHE A 43 -10.22 7.81 17.35
CA PHE A 43 -10.93 9.06 17.64
C PHE A 43 -12.32 9.18 17.02
N VAL A 44 -12.66 8.36 16.03
CA VAL A 44 -13.96 8.41 15.38
C VAL A 44 -14.89 7.37 16.04
N PRO A 45 -16.10 7.76 16.48
CA PRO A 45 -17.00 6.84 17.21
C PRO A 45 -17.57 5.68 16.38
N SER A 46 -17.62 5.83 15.06
CA SER A 46 -18.13 4.78 14.15
C SER A 46 -17.07 3.73 13.86
N GLU A 47 -17.51 2.53 13.50
CA GLU A 47 -16.61 1.51 12.98
C GLU A 47 -16.03 1.90 11.61
N TYR A 48 -14.80 1.47 11.36
CA TYR A 48 -14.19 1.57 10.04
C TYR A 48 -14.85 0.57 9.08
N THR A 49 -15.43 1.07 8.00
CA THR A 49 -16.11 0.29 6.97
C THR A 49 -15.59 0.62 5.57
N GLY A 50 -14.32 1.02 5.46
CA GLY A 50 -13.69 1.30 4.17
C GLY A 50 -13.68 2.78 3.75
N GLN A 51 -13.95 3.71 4.66
CA GLN A 51 -14.06 5.15 4.35
C GLN A 51 -12.83 5.77 3.67
N TYR A 52 -11.68 5.08 3.69
CA TYR A 52 -10.43 5.54 3.09
C TYR A 52 -9.84 4.54 2.09
N ASP A 53 -10.50 3.41 1.81
CA ASP A 53 -9.97 2.36 0.94
C ASP A 53 -9.71 2.88 -0.49
N ASP A 54 -10.51 3.84 -0.96
CA ASP A 54 -10.34 4.51 -2.25
C ASP A 54 -8.99 5.24 -2.41
N LEU A 55 -8.33 5.62 -1.32
CA LEU A 55 -6.96 6.18 -1.43
C LEU A 55 -6.00 5.18 -2.07
N LEU A 56 -6.25 3.89 -1.90
CA LEU A 56 -5.43 2.82 -2.45
C LEU A 56 -5.82 2.47 -3.91
N PHE A 57 -6.86 3.09 -4.47
CA PHE A 57 -7.28 2.88 -5.86
C PHE A 57 -6.11 3.08 -6.83
N PHE A 58 -5.37 4.19 -6.71
CA PHE A 58 -4.23 4.46 -7.60
C PHE A 58 -3.13 3.41 -7.48
N PHE A 59 -2.97 2.78 -6.32
CA PHE A 59 -2.03 1.69 -6.12
C PHE A 59 -2.43 0.47 -6.94
N VAL A 60 -3.68 0.03 -6.79
CA VAL A 60 -4.22 -1.12 -7.52
C VAL A 60 -4.29 -0.86 -9.01
N PHE A 61 -4.82 0.30 -9.42
CA PHE A 61 -4.93 0.70 -10.82
C PHE A 61 -3.58 0.67 -11.53
N MET A 62 -2.55 1.26 -10.94
CA MET A 62 -1.21 1.29 -11.53
C MET A 62 -0.55 -0.08 -11.54
N TYR A 63 -0.79 -0.91 -10.52
CA TYR A 63 -0.33 -2.30 -10.53
C TYR A 63 -0.95 -3.08 -11.69
N GLY A 64 -2.28 -3.03 -11.84
CA GLY A 64 -3.01 -3.69 -12.92
C GLY A 64 -2.57 -3.20 -14.30
N THR A 65 -2.52 -1.87 -14.48
CA THR A 65 -2.07 -1.24 -15.74
C THR A 65 -0.67 -1.71 -16.15
N ILE A 66 0.28 -1.78 -15.22
CA ILE A 66 1.64 -2.22 -15.54
C ILE A 66 1.71 -3.72 -15.81
N LYS A 67 0.91 -4.52 -15.08
CA LYS A 67 0.81 -5.96 -15.31
C LYS A 67 0.31 -6.25 -16.73
N GLU A 68 -0.67 -5.49 -17.21
CA GLU A 68 -1.24 -5.58 -18.55
C GLU A 68 -0.25 -5.10 -19.63
N LEU A 69 0.31 -3.90 -19.47
CA LEU A 69 1.13 -3.26 -20.51
C LEU A 69 2.53 -3.89 -20.68
N TYR A 70 3.06 -4.58 -19.67
CA TYR A 70 4.46 -5.01 -19.63
C TYR A 70 4.68 -6.51 -19.32
N ASP A 71 3.74 -7.39 -19.70
CA ASP A 71 3.80 -8.86 -19.44
C ASP A 71 4.12 -9.16 -17.95
N GLY A 72 3.32 -8.58 -17.05
CA GLY A 72 3.54 -8.73 -15.61
C GLY A 72 4.75 -7.97 -15.07
N GLY A 73 5.32 -7.04 -15.83
CA GLY A 73 6.47 -6.24 -15.43
C GLY A 73 7.80 -7.02 -15.43
N LYS A 74 7.85 -8.25 -15.98
CA LYS A 74 9.05 -9.12 -15.94
C LYS A 74 10.31 -8.44 -16.51
N GLN A 75 10.13 -7.54 -17.48
CA GLN A 75 11.21 -6.81 -18.15
C GLN A 75 11.59 -5.50 -17.44
N LEU A 76 10.85 -5.09 -16.41
CA LEU A 76 11.09 -3.85 -15.69
C LEU A 76 12.00 -4.09 -14.49
N LYS A 77 13.13 -3.38 -14.41
CA LYS A 77 14.07 -3.46 -13.27
C LYS A 77 13.43 -3.18 -11.91
N ALA A 78 12.34 -2.41 -11.87
CA ALA A 78 11.60 -2.13 -10.64
C ALA A 78 10.79 -3.35 -10.13
N TYR A 79 10.65 -4.39 -10.96
CA TYR A 79 9.86 -5.59 -10.74
C TYR A 79 10.72 -6.87 -10.77
N SER A 80 12.01 -6.78 -11.09
CA SER A 80 12.95 -7.90 -11.16
C SER A 80 13.42 -8.39 -9.77
N SER A 81 12.58 -8.27 -8.75
CA SER A 81 12.80 -8.71 -7.36
C SER A 81 12.28 -10.14 -7.17
N PRO A 82 12.83 -10.94 -6.22
CA PRO A 82 12.46 -12.35 -6.02
C PRO A 82 10.94 -12.59 -5.82
N GLU A 83 10.51 -13.83 -6.07
CA GLU A 83 9.11 -14.29 -6.15
C GLU A 83 8.14 -13.86 -5.02
N THR A 84 8.64 -13.40 -3.88
CA THR A 84 7.89 -12.95 -2.70
C THR A 84 7.05 -11.67 -2.90
N ASP A 85 7.21 -10.94 -4.02
CA ASP A 85 6.50 -9.68 -4.27
C ASP A 85 5.14 -9.82 -4.97
N LYS A 86 4.83 -10.99 -5.57
CA LYS A 86 3.61 -11.20 -6.38
C LYS A 86 2.31 -11.01 -5.59
N ASN A 87 2.29 -11.37 -4.30
CA ASN A 87 1.06 -11.43 -3.50
C ASN A 87 0.69 -10.11 -2.78
N LYS A 88 1.45 -9.02 -2.99
CA LYS A 88 1.32 -7.80 -2.16
C LYS A 88 0.21 -6.86 -2.60
N ALA A 89 0.15 -6.52 -3.89
CA ALA A 89 -0.89 -5.64 -4.43
C ALA A 89 -2.27 -6.32 -4.39
N GLU A 90 -2.31 -7.65 -4.48
CA GLU A 90 -3.53 -8.46 -4.38
C GLU A 90 -4.24 -8.25 -3.03
N ALA A 91 -3.48 -8.03 -1.94
CA ALA A 91 -4.08 -7.71 -0.64
C ALA A 91 -4.82 -6.36 -0.62
N TYR A 92 -4.39 -5.38 -1.44
CA TYR A 92 -5.11 -4.12 -1.59
C TYR A 92 -6.30 -4.24 -2.54
N MET A 93 -6.23 -5.12 -3.54
CA MET A 93 -7.40 -5.43 -4.39
C MET A 93 -8.56 -5.98 -3.54
N LEU A 94 -8.28 -6.88 -2.60
CA LEU A 94 -9.29 -7.39 -1.66
C LEU A 94 -9.88 -6.35 -0.70
N LEU A 95 -9.24 -5.18 -0.54
CA LEU A 95 -9.78 -4.09 0.27
C LEU A 95 -10.71 -3.19 -0.54
N ILE A 96 -10.38 -2.96 -1.81
CA ILE A 96 -11.14 -2.07 -2.70
C ILE A 96 -12.35 -2.78 -3.33
N ASP A 97 -12.28 -4.10 -3.57
CA ASP A 97 -13.38 -4.88 -4.18
C ASP A 97 -14.45 -5.34 -3.15
N LYS A 98 -14.62 -4.65 -2.02
CA LYS A 98 -15.57 -5.07 -0.95
C LYS A 98 -17.02 -4.65 -1.16
N ASP A 99 -17.34 -3.99 -2.28
CA ASP A 99 -18.67 -3.51 -2.64
C ASP A 99 -19.33 -4.34 -3.77
#